data_AF-J9D383-F1
#
_entry.id   AF-J9D383-F1
#
_cell.length_a   1.000
_cell.length_b   1.000
_cell.length_c   1.000
_cell.angle_alpha   90.00
_cell.angle_beta   90.00
_cell.angle_gamma   90.00
#
_symmetry.space_group_name_H-M   'P 1'
#
loop_
_entity.id
_entity.type
_entity.pdbx_description
1 polymer ?
#
loop_
_entity_poly.entity_id
_entity_poly.type
_entity_poly.pdbx_seq_one_letter_code
_entity_poly.pdbx_strand_id
1 'polypeptide(L)'
;MRFPFVSDGALPTMSCLSNDALFKVQSDVIRELAAEKSCLFVGRCADYILRDHPRCVNVFISASTEDRVARLCKLYAISAGQAEKMIEKADKRRSSYYNYYSYKTWGAASTYHLCIESTVLGIDQTTDFIESFIRRKLGL
;
A
#
# COMPACT_ATOMS: atom_id res chain seq x y z
N MET A 1 -12.11 -19.59 -1.54
CA MET A 1 -13.29 -19.13 -0.77
C MET A 1 -12.94 -17.75 -0.23
N ARG A 2 -13.56 -16.68 -0.72
CA ARG A 2 -13.28 -15.30 -0.27
C ARG A 2 -14.19 -15.00 0.91
N PHE A 3 -13.60 -14.69 2.06
CA PHE A 3 -14.33 -14.61 3.33
C PHE A 3 -15.26 -13.39 3.39
N PRO A 4 -16.55 -13.59 3.72
CA PRO A 4 -17.38 -12.55 4.29
C PRO A 4 -17.03 -12.42 5.78
N PHE A 5 -16.92 -11.19 6.27
CA PHE A 5 -16.67 -10.88 7.67
C PHE A 5 -17.78 -11.50 8.53
N VAL A 6 -17.46 -12.53 9.35
CA VAL A 6 -18.40 -13.09 10.34
C VAL A 6 -18.21 -12.36 11.66
N SER A 7 -19.31 -11.84 12.19
CA SER A 7 -19.45 -11.19 13.48
C SER A 7 -19.23 -12.16 14.64
N ASP A 8 -18.54 -11.62 15.65
CA ASP A 8 -18.46 -11.92 17.09
C ASP A 8 -18.80 -13.31 17.66
N GLY A 9 -18.00 -13.75 18.63
CA GLY A 9 -18.40 -14.77 19.61
C GLY A 9 -17.95 -16.22 19.36
N ALA A 10 -16.64 -16.46 19.25
CA ALA A 10 -15.94 -17.64 19.77
C ALA A 10 -14.50 -17.62 19.25
N LEU A 11 -13.51 -17.74 20.14
CA LEU A 11 -12.11 -17.99 19.77
C LEU A 11 -11.83 -19.49 19.91
N PRO A 12 -12.04 -20.33 18.87
CA PRO A 12 -11.51 -21.68 18.87
C PRO A 12 -10.04 -21.56 18.48
N THR A 13 -9.16 -21.54 19.48
CA THR A 13 -7.71 -21.79 19.35
C THR A 13 -7.11 -21.31 18.02
N MET A 14 -7.14 -19.99 17.76
CA MET A 14 -6.43 -19.45 16.61
C MET A 14 -4.93 -19.61 16.88
N SER A 15 -4.22 -20.31 16.02
CA SER A 15 -2.79 -20.06 15.90
C SER A 15 -2.65 -18.57 15.56
N CYS A 16 -2.23 -17.78 16.54
CA CYS A 16 -2.02 -16.33 16.41
C CYS A 16 -0.94 -15.96 15.37
N LEU A 17 -0.37 -16.97 14.71
CA LEU A 17 0.71 -16.91 13.73
C LEU A 17 0.25 -17.19 12.29
N SER A 18 -1.05 -17.38 12.01
CA SER A 18 -1.52 -17.50 10.62
C SER A 18 -1.49 -16.14 9.90
N ASN A 19 -1.20 -16.14 8.60
CA ASN A 19 -1.20 -14.92 7.79
C ASN A 19 -2.55 -14.20 7.81
N ASP A 20 -3.65 -14.96 7.91
CA ASP A 20 -5.00 -14.42 7.95
C ASP A 20 -5.34 -13.78 9.30
N ALA A 21 -4.91 -14.39 10.41
CA ALA A 21 -5.00 -13.76 11.73
C ALA A 21 -4.19 -12.47 11.77
N LEU A 22 -2.97 -12.47 11.21
CA LEU A 22 -2.14 -11.28 11.13
C LEU A 22 -2.77 -10.18 10.27
N PHE A 23 -3.36 -10.54 9.11
CA PHE A 23 -4.08 -9.60 8.27
C PHE A 23 -5.28 -8.98 8.98
N LYS A 24 -6.03 -9.78 9.76
CA LYS A 24 -7.14 -9.29 10.58
C LYS A 24 -6.65 -8.27 11.61
N VAL A 25 -5.64 -8.61 12.41
CA VAL A 25 -5.06 -7.71 13.42
C VAL A 25 -4.56 -6.41 12.78
N GLN A 26 -3.86 -6.48 11.64
CA GLN A 26 -3.42 -5.29 10.91
C GLN A 26 -4.58 -4.44 10.42
N SER A 27 -5.65 -5.08 9.92
CA SER A 27 -6.84 -4.38 9.45
C SER A 27 -7.56 -3.64 10.57
N ASP A 28 -7.66 -4.25 11.75
CA ASP A 28 -8.33 -3.67 12.90
C ASP A 28 -7.55 -2.45 13.42
N VAL A 29 -6.22 -2.56 13.54
CA VAL A 29 -5.34 -1.44 13.92
C VAL A 29 -5.42 -0.28 12.91
N ILE A 30 -5.44 -0.56 11.59
CA ILE A 30 -5.56 0.48 10.57
C ILE A 30 -6.90 1.23 10.70
N ARG A 31 -8.01 0.52 10.94
CA ARG A 31 -9.33 1.14 11.12
C ARG A 31 -9.40 1.97 12.40
N GLU A 32 -8.88 1.45 13.50
CA GLU A 32 -8.85 2.15 14.78
C GLU A 32 -8.07 3.47 14.68
N LEU A 33 -6.84 3.42 14.14
CA LEU A 33 -6.01 4.63 13.96
C LEU A 33 -6.67 5.65 13.03
N ALA A 34 -7.29 5.20 11.94
CA ALA A 34 -7.98 6.08 10.99
C ALA A 34 -9.24 6.73 11.58
N ALA A 35 -9.90 6.07 12.54
CA ALA A 35 -11.05 6.63 13.25
C ALA A 35 -10.64 7.69 14.30
N GLU A 36 -9.46 7.53 14.90
CA GLU A 36 -8.95 8.44 15.93
C GLU A 36 -8.31 9.70 15.33
N LYS A 37 -7.50 9.57 14.28
CA LYS A 37 -6.66 10.67 13.76
C LYS A 37 -6.30 10.52 12.29
N SER A 38 -5.80 11.63 11.74
CA SER A 38 -5.22 11.64 10.39
C SER A 38 -3.94 10.80 10.35
N CYS A 39 -3.86 9.85 9.42
CA CYS A 39 -2.77 8.89 9.31
C CYS A 39 -2.29 8.72 7.86
N LEU A 40 -1.01 8.40 7.68
CA LEU A 40 -0.44 7.94 6.41
C LEU A 40 -0.07 6.45 6.53
N PHE A 41 -0.67 5.61 5.68
CA PHE A 41 -0.39 4.18 5.64
C PHE A 41 0.35 3.81 4.34
N VAL A 42 1.43 3.04 4.45
CA VAL A 42 2.21 2.56 3.30
C VAL A 42 1.94 1.07 3.06
N GLY A 43 1.19 0.75 2.00
CA GLY A 43 0.87 -0.63 1.62
C GLY A 43 -0.17 -1.28 2.53
N ARG A 44 0.05 -2.55 2.89
CA ARG A 44 -0.81 -3.34 3.82
C ARG A 44 -2.30 -3.41 3.46
N CYS A 45 -2.62 -3.26 2.17
CA CYS A 45 -4.00 -3.18 1.68
C CYS A 45 -4.84 -2.08 2.35
N ALA A 46 -4.19 -1.02 2.86
CA ALA A 46 -4.88 0.06 3.57
C ALA A 46 -5.98 0.71 2.72
N ASP A 47 -5.76 0.86 1.42
CA ASP A 47 -6.76 1.37 0.48
C ASP A 47 -8.02 0.51 0.38
N TYR A 48 -7.87 -0.81 0.51
CA TYR A 48 -8.98 -1.76 0.48
C TYR A 48 -9.65 -1.88 1.85
N ILE A 49 -8.87 -1.82 2.92
CA ILE A 49 -9.34 -1.85 4.32
C ILE A 49 -10.18 -0.61 4.63
N LEU A 50 -9.75 0.57 4.16
CA LEU A 50 -10.38 1.87 4.37
C LEU A 50 -11.24 2.33 3.18
N ARG A 51 -11.63 1.41 2.29
CA ARG A 51 -12.38 1.74 1.05
C ARG A 51 -13.69 2.49 1.28
N ASP A 52 -14.30 2.30 2.44
CA ASP A 52 -15.56 2.93 2.84
C ASP A 52 -15.34 4.19 3.71
N HIS A 53 -14.08 4.57 3.99
CA HIS A 53 -13.77 5.74 4.80
C HIS A 53 -13.84 7.03 3.95
N PRO A 54 -14.69 8.02 4.32
CA PRO A 54 -15.06 9.13 3.43
C PRO A 54 -13.90 10.08 3.11
N ARG A 55 -12.90 10.14 3.97
CA ARG A 55 -11.70 11.00 3.79
C ARG A 55 -10.46 10.21 3.36
N CYS A 56 -10.62 9.00 2.84
CA CYS A 56 -9.48 8.20 2.37
C CYS A 56 -9.00 8.66 0.98
N VAL A 57 -7.70 8.90 0.86
CA VAL A 57 -7.02 9.15 -0.41
C VAL A 57 -5.96 8.08 -0.61
N ASN A 58 -5.94 7.48 -1.81
CA ASN A 58 -5.14 6.30 -2.12
C ASN A 58 -4.23 6.66 -3.27
N VAL A 59 -2.92 6.59 -3.04
CA VAL A 59 -1.90 6.99 -4.01
C VAL A 59 -0.99 5.81 -4.30
N PHE A 60 -0.70 5.58 -5.57
CA PHE A 60 0.29 4.62 -6.02
C PHE A 60 1.46 5.36 -6.68
N ILE A 61 2.68 5.13 -6.17
CA ILE A 61 3.89 5.77 -6.68
C ILE A 61 4.69 4.72 -7.44
N SER A 62 4.94 5.00 -8.73
CA SER A 62 5.89 4.28 -9.57
C SER A 62 7.15 5.11 -9.81
N ALA A 63 8.17 4.46 -10.34
CA ALA A 63 9.42 5.08 -10.78
C ALA A 63 9.98 4.24 -11.94
N SER A 64 10.83 4.81 -12.79
CA SER A 64 11.56 4.07 -13.82
C SER A 64 12.41 2.96 -13.19
N THR A 65 12.63 1.88 -13.93
CA THR A 65 13.47 0.78 -13.42
C THR A 65 14.88 1.28 -13.12
N GLU A 66 15.40 2.15 -13.97
CA GLU A 66 16.72 2.75 -13.89
C GLU A 66 16.90 3.55 -12.60
N ASP A 67 15.95 4.43 -12.27
CA ASP A 67 16.01 5.23 -11.05
C ASP A 67 15.85 4.38 -9.79
N ARG A 68 14.97 3.38 -9.84
CA ARG A 68 14.78 2.44 -8.73
C ARG A 68 16.07 1.67 -8.46
N VAL A 69 16.73 1.18 -9.51
CA VAL A 69 18.02 0.48 -9.43
C VAL A 69 19.09 1.41 -8.89
N ALA A 70 19.26 2.61 -9.48
CA ALA A 70 20.26 3.58 -9.04
C ALA A 70 20.07 3.96 -7.56
N ARG A 71 18.83 4.17 -7.12
CA ARG A 71 18.49 4.44 -5.72
C ARG A 71 18.89 3.30 -4.80
N LEU A 72 18.60 2.05 -5.15
CA LEU A 72 18.95 0.89 -4.33
C LEU A 72 20.47 0.65 -4.29
N CYS A 73 21.16 0.78 -5.42
CA CYS A 73 22.61 0.71 -5.50
C CYS A 73 23.26 1.72 -4.55
N LYS A 74 22.78 2.97 -4.55
CA LYS A 74 23.26 4.03 -3.65
C LYS A 74 22.97 3.75 -2.18
N LEU A 75 21.76 3.29 -1.85
CA LEU A 75 21.32 3.10 -0.46
C LEU A 75 21.96 1.87 0.21
N TYR A 76 22.14 0.79 -0.55
CA TYR A 76 22.59 -0.50 0.00
C TYR A 76 24.01 -0.89 -0.43
N ALA A 77 24.68 -0.07 -1.25
CA ALA A 77 26.00 -0.36 -1.81
C ALA A 77 26.06 -1.73 -2.53
N ILE A 78 25.06 -1.99 -3.38
CA ILE A 78 24.89 -3.25 -4.12
C ILE A 78 25.01 -3.05 -5.63
N SER A 79 25.27 -4.12 -6.36
CA SER A 79 25.27 -4.12 -7.83
C SER A 79 23.87 -3.91 -8.43
N ALA A 80 23.81 -3.41 -9.68
CA ALA A 80 22.56 -3.23 -10.41
C ALA A 80 21.74 -4.53 -10.49
N GLY A 81 22.38 -5.66 -10.83
CA GLY A 81 21.68 -6.96 -10.90
C GLY A 81 21.15 -7.46 -9.55
N GLN A 82 21.77 -7.09 -8.41
CA GLN A 82 21.21 -7.36 -7.09
C GLN A 82 20.00 -6.47 -6.80
N ALA A 83 20.08 -5.17 -7.16
CA ALA A 83 18.99 -4.22 -7.00
C ALA A 83 17.75 -4.63 -7.82
N GLU A 84 17.92 -5.04 -9.08
CA GLU A 84 16.84 -5.54 -9.94
C GLU A 84 16.13 -6.75 -9.32
N LYS A 85 16.88 -7.74 -8.84
CA LYS A 85 16.32 -8.92 -8.15
C LYS A 85 15.56 -8.53 -6.88
N MET A 86 16.06 -7.54 -6.13
CA MET A 86 15.36 -7.02 -4.95
C MET A 86 14.05 -6.33 -5.32
N ILE A 87 14.04 -5.55 -6.40
CA ILE A 87 12.85 -4.89 -6.94
C ILE A 87 11.81 -5.94 -7.34
N GLU A 88 12.18 -6.89 -8.19
CA GLU A 88 11.27 -7.92 -8.69
C GLU A 88 10.66 -8.74 -7.54
N LYS A 89 11.51 -9.19 -6.60
CA LYS A 89 11.06 -9.94 -5.42
C LYS A 89 10.11 -9.11 -4.55
N ALA A 90 10.40 -7.83 -4.34
CA ALA A 90 9.57 -6.96 -3.54
C ALA A 90 8.21 -6.68 -4.20
N ASP A 91 8.19 -6.41 -5.51
CA ASP A 91 6.97 -6.12 -6.27
C ASP A 91 6.10 -7.37 -6.40
N LYS A 92 6.69 -8.54 -6.67
CA LYS A 92 5.97 -9.82 -6.65
C LYS A 92 5.34 -10.10 -5.30
N ARG A 93 6.05 -9.83 -4.21
CA ARG A 93 5.51 -10.00 -2.84
C ARG A 93 4.36 -9.02 -2.58
N ARG A 94 4.50 -7.75 -2.98
CA ARG A 94 3.45 -6.73 -2.82
C ARG A 94 2.20 -7.09 -3.61
N SER A 95 2.35 -7.44 -4.88
CA SER A 95 1.23 -7.80 -5.76
C SER A 95 0.54 -9.07 -5.30
N SER A 96 1.30 -10.11 -4.93
CA SER A 96 0.73 -11.38 -4.44
C SER A 96 -0.08 -11.18 -3.15
N TYR A 97 0.48 -10.46 -2.18
CA TYR A 97 -0.21 -10.15 -0.94
C TYR A 97 -1.48 -9.31 -1.19
N TYR A 98 -1.36 -8.26 -1.99
CA TYR A 98 -2.48 -7.35 -2.26
C TYR A 98 -3.62 -8.03 -3.02
N ASN A 99 -3.30 -8.78 -4.07
CA ASN A 99 -4.28 -9.46 -4.90
C ASN A 99 -4.94 -10.65 -4.15
N TYR A 100 -4.27 -11.22 -3.15
CA TYR A 100 -4.85 -12.25 -2.29
C TYR A 100 -5.90 -11.68 -1.33
N TYR A 101 -5.58 -10.56 -0.66
CA TYR A 101 -6.43 -9.98 0.39
C TYR A 101 -7.45 -8.94 -0.12
N SER A 102 -7.35 -8.50 -1.37
CA SER A 102 -8.27 -7.55 -1.99
C SER A 102 -8.96 -8.13 -3.23
N TYR A 103 -10.03 -7.48 -3.67
CA TYR A 103 -10.69 -7.75 -4.95
C TYR A 103 -10.14 -6.88 -6.09
N LYS A 104 -9.08 -6.12 -5.83
CA LYS A 104 -8.48 -5.16 -6.74
C LYS A 104 -7.14 -5.68 -7.27
N THR A 105 -6.54 -4.95 -8.20
CA THR A 105 -5.24 -5.30 -8.80
C THR A 105 -4.17 -4.30 -8.37
N TRP A 106 -3.10 -4.80 -7.78
CA TRP A 106 -1.95 -3.98 -7.39
C TRP A 106 -1.35 -3.26 -8.60
N GLY A 107 -1.12 -1.94 -8.46
CA GLY A 107 -0.59 -1.09 -9.53
C GLY A 107 -1.56 -0.71 -10.65
N ALA A 108 -2.80 -1.24 -10.67
CA ALA A 108 -3.79 -0.83 -11.66
C ALA A 108 -4.35 0.56 -11.34
N ALA A 109 -4.47 1.44 -12.34
CA ALA A 109 -4.96 2.80 -12.14
C ALA A 109 -6.37 2.86 -11.53
N SER A 110 -7.24 1.91 -11.86
CA SER A 110 -8.60 1.78 -11.30
C SER A 110 -8.63 1.44 -9.80
N THR A 111 -7.51 1.01 -9.23
CA THR A 111 -7.41 0.67 -7.80
C THR A 111 -7.28 1.90 -6.91
N TYR A 112 -6.58 2.93 -7.40
CA TYR A 112 -6.13 4.09 -6.63
C TYR A 112 -6.84 5.36 -7.09
N HIS A 113 -6.75 6.41 -6.28
CA HIS A 113 -7.26 7.73 -6.64
C HIS A 113 -6.25 8.51 -7.49
N LEU A 114 -4.96 8.30 -7.24
CA LEU A 114 -3.86 8.89 -8.00
C LEU A 114 -2.75 7.85 -8.22
N CYS A 115 -2.33 7.67 -9.46
CA CYS A 115 -1.10 6.97 -9.80
C CYS A 115 -0.10 7.98 -10.35
N ILE A 116 1.12 8.00 -9.82
CA ILE A 116 2.14 8.99 -10.17
C ILE A 116 3.49 8.33 -10.43
N GLU A 117 4.12 8.75 -11.51
CA GLU A 117 5.48 8.37 -11.88
C GLU A 117 6.44 9.42 -11.31
N SER A 118 7.28 8.99 -10.36
CA SER A 118 8.12 9.90 -9.55
C SER A 118 9.49 10.20 -10.16
N THR A 119 9.92 9.47 -11.19
CA THR A 119 11.16 9.78 -11.93
C THR A 119 11.05 11.12 -12.65
N VAL A 120 9.87 11.44 -13.20
CA VAL A 120 9.64 12.71 -13.92
C VAL A 120 9.78 13.94 -13.00
N LEU A 121 9.32 13.84 -11.75
CA LEU A 121 9.17 14.99 -10.86
C LEU A 121 10.25 15.06 -9.77
N GLY A 122 10.86 13.92 -9.42
CA GLY A 122 11.64 13.80 -8.20
C GLY A 122 10.77 13.86 -6.94
N ILE A 123 11.39 13.75 -5.77
CA ILE A 123 10.67 13.56 -4.49
C ILE A 123 9.84 14.79 -4.13
N ASP A 124 10.45 15.98 -4.18
CA ASP A 124 9.82 17.21 -3.67
C ASP A 124 8.59 17.57 -4.51
N GLN A 125 8.74 17.66 -5.83
CA GLN A 125 7.61 17.98 -6.72
C GLN A 125 6.55 16.87 -6.74
N THR A 126 6.93 15.59 -6.56
CA THR A 126 5.94 14.51 -6.39
C THR A 126 5.11 14.74 -5.12
N THR A 127 5.73 15.20 -4.04
CA THR A 127 5.05 15.46 -2.77
C THR A 127 4.09 16.64 -2.91
N ASP A 128 4.53 17.74 -3.52
CA ASP A 128 3.69 18.90 -3.82
C ASP A 128 2.47 18.54 -4.68
N PHE A 129 2.69 17.70 -5.71
CA PHE A 129 1.63 17.23 -6.58
C PHE A 129 0.60 16.37 -5.85
N ILE A 130 1.07 15.43 -5.01
CA ILE A 130 0.21 14.59 -4.18
C ILE A 130 -0.58 15.45 -3.19
N GLU A 131 0.05 16.43 -2.54
CA GLU A 131 -0.63 17.34 -1.62
C GLU A 131 -1.75 18.13 -2.31
N SER A 132 -1.46 18.71 -3.48
CA SER A 132 -2.44 19.45 -4.29
C SER A 132 -3.64 18.57 -4.66
N PHE A 133 -3.39 17.32 -5.06
CA PHE A 133 -4.46 16.36 -5.34
C PHE A 133 -5.29 16.02 -4.09
N ILE A 134 -4.65 15.79 -2.95
CA ILE A 134 -5.33 15.48 -1.67
C ILE A 134 -6.24 16.64 -1.26
N ARG A 135 -5.75 17.87 -1.31
CA ARG A 135 -6.53 19.07 -0.96
C ARG A 135 -7.79 19.18 -1.80
N ARG A 136 -7.66 19.04 -3.12
CA ARG A 136 -8.80 19.06 -4.05
C ARG A 136 -9.80 17.94 -3.79
N LYS A 137 -9.32 16.71 -3.57
CA LYS A 137 -10.20 15.55 -3.33
C LYS A 137 -10.96 15.66 -2.01
N LEU A 138 -10.33 16.23 -0.97
CA LEU A 138 -10.92 16.36 0.36
C LEU A 138 -11.66 17.69 0.58
N GLY A 139 -11.58 18.62 -0.37
CA GLY A 139 -12.19 19.96 -0.23
C GLY A 139 -11.51 20.82 0.85
N LEU A 140 -10.18 20.73 0.96
CA LEU A 140 -9.34 21.46 1.92
C LEU A 140 -8.62 22.64 1.28
#